data_AF-A0A9D1U7H5-F1
#
_entry.id   AF-A0A9D1U7H5-F1
#
_cell.length_a   1.000
_cell.length_b   1.000
_cell.length_c   1.000
_cell.angle_alpha   90.00
_cell.angle_beta   90.00
_cell.angle_gamma   90.00
#
_symmetry.space_group_name_H-M   'P 1'
#
loop_
_entity.id
_entity.type
_entity.pdbx_description
1 polymer ?
#
loop_
_entity_poly.entity_id
_entity_poly.type
_entity_poly.pdbx_seq_one_letter_code
_entity_poly.pdbx_strand_id
1 'polypeptide(L)'
;MENVHLLLTLRGPVWRVRILSGGTIRWKSYRTADYPTPEAVVRRCAEGLVSGHENDKHDEPHGNGEEKVIQHCLPLRVRWECWRRLEARTPA
;
A
#
# COMPACT_ATOMS: atom_id res chain seq x y z
N MET A 1 8.83 12.82 9.91
CA MET A 1 7.52 12.17 9.75
C MET A 1 7.25 12.06 8.27
N GLU A 2 7.27 10.86 7.73
CA GLU A 2 7.12 10.65 6.29
C GLU A 2 5.64 10.74 5.90
N ASN A 3 5.34 11.54 4.88
CA ASN A 3 4.00 11.64 4.32
C ASN A 3 3.90 10.67 3.15
N VAL A 4 3.02 9.68 3.29
CA VAL A 4 2.70 8.73 2.23
C VAL A 4 1.37 9.13 1.62
N HIS A 5 1.35 9.28 0.30
CA HIS A 5 0.11 9.50 -0.44
C HIS A 5 -0.28 8.23 -1.22
N LEU A 6 -1.49 7.74 -0.96
CA LEU A 6 -2.07 6.57 -1.62
C LEU A 6 -3.16 6.99 -2.60
N LEU A 7 -2.94 6.76 -3.90
CA LEU A 7 -3.95 6.99 -4.92
C LEU A 7 -4.61 5.66 -5.32
N LEU A 8 -5.87 5.49 -4.94
CA LEU A 8 -6.65 4.30 -5.26
C LEU A 8 -7.48 4.54 -6.51
N THR A 9 -7.46 3.59 -7.44
CA THR A 9 -8.35 3.57 -8.60
C THR A 9 -8.98 2.20 -8.73
N LEU A 10 -10.32 2.15 -8.85
CA LEU A 10 -11.01 0.90 -9.15
C LEU A 10 -11.09 0.71 -10.68
N ARG A 11 -10.56 -0.41 -11.18
CA ARG A 11 -10.62 -0.81 -12.60
C ARG A 11 -11.18 -2.22 -12.68
N GLY A 12 -12.48 -2.33 -12.95
CA GLY A 12 -13.18 -3.62 -12.89
C GLY A 12 -13.08 -4.24 -11.48
N PRO A 13 -12.74 -5.54 -11.34
CA PRO A 13 -12.64 -6.22 -10.05
C PRO A 13 -11.28 -6.01 -9.35
N VAL A 14 -10.50 -4.99 -9.75
CA VAL A 14 -9.14 -4.76 -9.24
C VAL A 14 -8.96 -3.31 -8.81
N TRP A 15 -8.48 -3.14 -7.59
CA TRP A 15 -7.93 -1.91 -7.06
C TRP A 15 -6.49 -1.74 -7.52
N ARG A 16 -6.18 -0.58 -8.08
CA ARG A 16 -4.81 -0.12 -8.35
C ARG A 16 -4.45 0.96 -7.34
N VAL A 17 -3.37 0.74 -6.61
CA VAL A 17 -2.86 1.68 -5.60
C VAL A 17 -1.53 2.23 -6.08
N ARG A 18 -1.44 3.56 -6.21
CA ARG A 18 -0.18 4.26 -6.39
C ARG A 18 0.28 4.76 -5.02
N ILE A 19 1.50 4.41 -4.64
CA ILE A 19 2.09 4.80 -3.37
C ILE A 19 3.18 5.82 -3.67
N LEU A 20 2.99 7.04 -3.19
CA LEU A 20 3.93 8.13 -3.32
C LEU A 20 4.55 8.37 -1.94
N SER A 21 5.86 8.14 -1.82
CA SER A 21 6.60 8.44 -0.59
C SER A 21 7.99 8.96 -0.92
N GLY A 22 8.39 10.09 -0.33
CA GLY A 22 9.77 10.59 -0.39
C GLY A 22 10.37 10.75 -1.80
N GLY A 23 9.55 11.02 -2.83
CA GLY A 23 10.00 11.10 -4.23
C GLY A 23 10.03 9.76 -4.98
N THR A 24 9.69 8.65 -4.33
CA THR A 24 9.56 7.33 -4.95
C THR A 24 8.10 7.01 -5.25
N ILE A 25 7.86 6.38 -6.40
CA ILE A 25 6.55 5.85 -6.79
C ILE A 25 6.58 4.32 -6.77
N ARG A 26 5.72 3.70 -5.94
CA ARG A 26 5.48 2.26 -5.92
C ARG A 26 4.04 1.95 -6.33
N TRP A 27 3.80 0.72 -6.75
CA TRP A 27 2.51 0.27 -7.25
C TRP A 27 2.09 -1.02 -6.55
N LYS A 28 0.82 -1.13 -6.17
CA LYS A 28 0.20 -2.37 -5.70
C LYS A 28 -1.15 -2.58 -6.35
N SER A 29 -1.53 -3.84 -6.50
CA SER A 29 -2.85 -4.25 -6.95
C SER A 29 -3.52 -5.13 -5.91
N TYR A 30 -4.82 -4.94 -5.71
CA TYR A 30 -5.64 -5.76 -4.83
C TYR A 30 -6.92 -6.15 -5.55
N ARG A 31 -7.42 -7.36 -5.29
CA ARG A 31 -8.70 -7.79 -5.84
C ARG A 31 -9.83 -7.27 -4.96
N THR A 32 -10.93 -6.86 -5.59
CA THR A 32 -12.13 -6.41 -4.89
C THR A 32 -12.80 -7.57 -4.12
N ALA A 33 -12.60 -8.82 -4.57
CA ALA A 33 -13.10 -10.01 -3.88
C ALA A 33 -12.52 -10.16 -2.47
N ASP A 34 -11.22 -9.87 -2.31
CA ASP A 34 -10.53 -9.94 -1.02
C ASP A 34 -10.67 -8.63 -0.24
N TYR A 35 -10.68 -7.50 -0.94
CA TYR A 35 -10.75 -6.15 -0.36
C TYR A 35 -11.85 -5.33 -1.04
N PRO A 36 -13.11 -5.45 -0.59
CA PRO A 36 -14.25 -4.83 -1.27
C PRO A 36 -14.29 -3.30 -1.13
N THR A 37 -13.66 -2.76 -0.09
CA THR A 37 -13.69 -1.32 0.23
C THR A 37 -12.31 -0.67 0.07
N PRO A 38 -12.26 0.62 -0.34
CA PRO A 38 -11.00 1.34 -0.46
C PRO A 38 -10.27 1.46 0.89
N GLU A 39 -11.00 1.54 2.00
CA GLU A 39 -10.44 1.59 3.34
C GLU A 39 -9.68 0.31 3.69
N ALA A 40 -10.21 -0.87 3.32
CA ALA A 40 -9.54 -2.15 3.54
C ALA A 40 -8.22 -2.22 2.74
N VAL A 41 -8.24 -1.72 1.51
CA VAL A 41 -7.06 -1.61 0.66
C VAL A 41 -6.01 -0.66 1.25
N VAL A 42 -6.43 0.53 1.73
CA VAL A 42 -5.56 1.51 2.38
C VAL A 42 -4.89 0.93 3.61
N ARG A 43 -5.66 0.28 4.48
CA ARG A 43 -5.14 -0.36 5.70
C ARG A 43 -4.09 -1.41 5.35
N ARG A 44 -4.40 -2.32 4.43
CA ARG A 44 -3.47 -3.37 4.01
C ARG A 44 -2.22 -2.79 3.37
N CYS A 45 -2.38 -1.73 2.59
CA CYS A 45 -1.26 -1.04 1.96
C CYS A 45 -0.36 -0.36 3.00
N ALA A 46 -0.94 0.31 4.00
CA ALA A 46 -0.20 0.95 5.09
C ALA A 46 0.55 -0.10 5.94
N GLU A 47 -0.10 -1.21 6.31
CA GLU A 47 0.56 -2.35 6.99
C GLU A 47 1.76 -2.87 6.19
N GLY A 48 1.59 -3.01 4.87
CA GLY A 48 2.65 -3.45 3.97
C GLY A 48 3.79 -2.44 3.78
N LEU A 49 3.61 -1.18 4.18
CA LEU A 49 4.64 -0.14 4.15
C LEU A 49 5.42 -0.11 5.46
N VAL A 50 4.74 -0.34 6.58
CA VAL A 50 5.37 -0.48 7.89
C VAL A 50 6.21 -1.76 7.98
N SER A 51 5.73 -2.86 7.39
CA SER A 51 6.48 -4.14 7.32
C SER A 51 7.49 -4.21 6.17
N GLY A 52 7.40 -3.33 5.17
CA GLY A 52 8.13 -3.43 3.91
C GLY A 52 9.55 -2.85 3.90
N HIS A 53 10.11 -2.44 5.03
CA HIS A 53 11.53 -2.03 5.09
C HIS A 53 12.50 -3.22 5.00
N GLU A 54 12.00 -4.46 5.07
CA GLU A 54 12.82 -5.67 5.18
C GLU A 54 13.13 -6.38 3.85
N ASN A 55 12.62 -5.89 2.71
CA ASN A 55 12.73 -6.64 1.45
C ASN A 55 13.29 -5.84 0.26
N ASP A 56 14.32 -5.05 0.51
CA ASP A 56 15.36 -4.77 -0.50
C ASP A 56 16.56 -5.70 -0.25
N LYS A 57 16.30 -7.02 -0.20
CA LYS A 57 17.39 -8.00 -0.28
C LYS A 57 17.44 -8.50 -1.70
N HIS A 58 18.35 -7.86 -2.44
CA HIS A 58 19.13 -8.44 -3.52
C HIS A 58 19.43 -9.92 -3.20
N ASP A 59 19.33 -10.76 -4.24
CA ASP A 59 19.64 -12.19 -4.22
C ASP A 59 20.87 -12.58 -3.35
N GLU A 60 20.61 -13.53 -2.45
CA GLU A 60 21.46 -14.65 -2.02
C GLU A 60 22.59 -14.46 -0.96
N PRO A 61 23.00 -15.57 -0.27
CA PRO A 61 22.90 -15.66 1.18
C PRO A 61 24.28 -15.77 1.87
N HIS A 62 24.30 -15.58 3.18
CA HIS A 62 25.17 -16.22 4.18
C HIS A 62 25.46 -15.25 5.33
N GLY A 63 25.41 -15.77 6.56
CA GLY A 63 26.01 -15.12 7.71
C GLY A 63 25.04 -14.85 8.85
N ASN A 64 25.03 -15.79 9.78
CA ASN A 64 24.56 -15.66 11.15
C ASN A 64 24.89 -14.28 11.76
N GLY A 65 23.86 -13.60 12.25
CA GLY A 65 23.97 -12.34 12.98
C GLY A 65 22.58 -11.90 13.39
N GLU A 66 22.29 -12.04 14.68
CA GLU A 66 21.11 -11.58 15.39
C GLU A 66 20.92 -10.05 15.28
N GLU A 67 20.60 -9.55 14.09
CA GLU A 67 20.28 -8.15 13.93
C GLU A 67 18.83 -7.95 14.34
N LYS A 68 18.66 -7.55 15.61
CA LYS A 68 17.41 -7.03 16.17
C LYS A 68 17.00 -5.84 15.29
N VAL A 69 16.21 -6.14 14.26
CA VAL A 69 15.59 -5.13 13.40
C VAL A 69 14.76 -4.25 14.32
N ILE A 70 15.33 -3.11 14.69
CA ILE A 70 14.57 -2.05 15.32
C ILE A 70 13.61 -1.61 14.23
N GLN A 71 12.37 -2.11 14.31
CA GLN A 71 11.24 -1.61 13.54
C GLN A 71 11.12 -0.14 13.90
N HIS A 72 11.78 0.71 13.13
CA HIS A 72 11.58 2.14 13.18
C HIS A 72 10.22 2.41 12.56
N CYS A 73 9.18 2.15 13.36
CA CYS A 73 7.80 2.54 13.14
C CYS A 73 7.74 4.07 13.31
N LEU A 74 8.47 4.80 12.46
CA LEU A 74 8.31 6.23 12.32
C LEU A 74 6.86 6.45 11.92
N PRO A 75 6.11 7.32 12.61
CA PRO A 75 4.70 7.47 12.34
C PRO A 75 4.51 7.94 10.88
N LEU A 76 4.04 7.04 10.02
CA LEU A 76 3.67 7.36 8.65
C LEU A 76 2.35 8.12 8.68
N ARG A 77 2.35 9.34 8.14
CA ARG A 77 1.10 10.05 7.87
C ARG A 77 0.60 9.59 6.52
N VAL A 78 -0.38 8.68 6.55
CA VAL A 78 -1.02 8.18 5.34
C VAL A 78 -2.18 9.10 4.97
N ARG A 79 -2.07 9.75 3.80
CA ARG A 79 -3.19 10.42 3.13
C ARG A 79 -3.58 9.56 1.93
N TRP A 80 -4.87 9.41 1.67
CA TRP A 80 -5.34 8.63 0.53
C TRP A 80 -6.47 9.32 -0.20
N GLU A 81 -6.58 9.04 -1.49
CA GLU A 81 -7.62 9.53 -2.38
C GLU A 81 -8.12 8.38 -3.25
N CYS A 82 -9.44 8.28 -3.44
CA CYS A 82 -10.04 7.22 -4.22
C CYS A 82 -10.80 7.77 -5.42
N TRP A 83 -10.31 7.41 -6.61
CA TRP A 83 -10.94 7.69 -7.88
C TRP A 83 -11.75 6.48 -8.30
N ARG A 84 -13.05 6.53 -8.07
CA ARG A 84 -14.00 5.62 -8.70
C ARG A 84 -14.65 6.33 -9.88
N ARG A 85 -14.82 5.60 -10.98
CA ARG A 85 -15.84 5.98 -11.96
C ARG A 85 -17.18 5.75 -11.26
N LEU A 86 -17.92 6.83 -11.01
CA LEU A 86 -19.28 6.75 -10.51
C LEU A 86 -20.12 6.16 -11.65
N GLU A 87 -20.24 4.83 -11.73
CA GLU A 87 -21.26 4.23 -12.60
C GLU A 87 -22.59 4.57 -11.96
N ALA A 88 -23.38 5.40 -12.66
CA ALA A 88 -24.68 5.85 -12.22
C ALA A 88 -25.51 4.62 -11.85
N ARG A 89 -25.70 4.42 -10.56
CA ARG A 89 -26.55 3.35 -10.05
C ARG A 89 -27.98 3.84 -10.26
N THR A 90 -28.54 3.58 -11.44
CA THR A 90 -29.94 3.88 -11.73
C THR A 90 -30.78 3.04 -10.77
N PRO A 91 -31.56 3.65 -9.84
CA PRO A 91 -32.56 2.90 -9.11
C PRO A 91 -33.65 2.46 -10.11
N ALA A 92 -34.01 1.18 -10.05
CA ALA A 92 -35.12 0.60 -10.80
C ALA A 92 -36.47 1.09 -10.26
#